data_AF-G0JNM0-F1
#
_entry.id   AF-G0JNM0-F1
#
_cell.length_a   1.000
_cell.length_b   1.000
_cell.length_c   1.000
_cell.angle_alpha   90.00
_cell.angle_beta   90.00
_cell.angle_gamma   90.00
#
_symmetry.space_group_name_H-M   'P 1'
#
loop_
_entity.id
_entity.type
_entity.pdbx_description
1 polymer ?
#
loop_
_entity_poly.entity_id
_entity_poly.type
_entity_poly.pdbx_seq_one_letter_code
_entity_poly.pdbx_strand_id
1 'polypeptide(L)' 'MVMYAKVRRMFFREHVSISEIGRRTSLLHNAIKKWLRQ' A
#
# COMPACT_ATOMS: atom_id res chain seq x y z
N MET A 1 -0.11 -6.00 -12.13
CA MET A 1 0.71 -4.94 -11.51
C MET A 1 1.48 -5.49 -10.31
N VAL A 2 2.81 -5.53 -10.36
CA VAL A 2 3.67 -5.97 -9.24
C VAL A 2 3.51 -5.07 -8.00
N MET A 3 3.26 -3.77 -8.20
CA MET A 3 3.11 -2.77 -7.14
C MET A 3 1.88 -2.99 -6.25
N TYR A 4 0.74 -3.35 -6.84
CA TYR A 4 -0.52 -3.58 -6.12
C TYR A 4 -0.41 -4.78 -5.17
N ALA A 5 0.15 -5.89 -5.66
CA ALA A 5 0.38 -7.08 -4.84
C ALA A 5 1.36 -6.80 -3.69
N LYS A 6 2.40 -5.98 -3.93
CA LYS A 6 3.36 -5.57 -2.91
C LYS A 6 2.72 -4.72 -1.82
N VAL A 7 1.93 -3.70 -2.19
CA VAL A 7 1.18 -2.85 -1.26
C VAL A 7 0.19 -3.65 -0.42
N ARG A 8 -0.56 -4.58 -1.04
CA ARG A 8 -1.45 -5.47 -0.30
C ARG A 8 -0.68 -6.38 0.66
N ARG A 9 0.46 -6.92 0.25
CA ARG A 9 1.30 -7.72 1.15
C ARG A 9 1.77 -6.91 2.37
N MET A 10 2.25 -5.69 2.15
CA MET A 10 2.67 -4.82 3.26
C MET A 10 1.51 -4.51 4.22
N PHE A 11 0.30 -4.25 3.69
CA PHE A 11 -0.85 -3.91 4.53
C PHE A 11 -1.43 -5.13 5.27
N PHE A 12 -1.65 -6.25 4.57
CA PHE A 12 -2.35 -7.43 5.11
C PHE A 12 -1.45 -8.42 5.84
N ARG A 13 -0.17 -8.56 5.46
CA ARG A 13 0.76 -9.50 6.12
C ARG A 13 1.68 -8.80 7.10
N GLU A 14 2.30 -7.71 6.66
CA GLU A 14 3.28 -6.99 7.47
C GLU A 14 2.63 -5.95 8.40
N HIS A 15 1.30 -5.77 8.33
CA HIS A 15 0.53 -4.82 9.14
C HIS A 15 1.12 -3.39 9.12
N VAL A 16 1.71 -3.01 7.98
CA VAL A 16 2.36 -1.70 7.82
C VAL A 16 1.28 -0.64 7.59
N SER A 17 1.39 0.47 8.29
CA SER A 17 0.46 1.59 8.11
C SER A 17 0.53 2.17 6.70
N ILE A 18 -0.61 2.61 6.16
CA ILE A 18 -0.73 3.21 4.81
C ILE A 18 0.30 4.33 4.60
N SER A 19 0.54 5.14 5.63
CA SER A 19 1.53 6.23 5.57
C SER A 19 2.96 5.74 5.37
N GLU A 20 3.31 4.62 6.00
CA GLU A 20 4.64 4.03 5.90
C GLU A 20 4.81 3.28 4.58
N ILE A 21 3.76 2.64 4.07
CA ILE A 21 3.73 2.09 2.71
C ILE A 21 3.92 3.21 1.68
N GLY A 22 3.27 4.36 1.87
CA GLY A 22 3.42 5.54 1.02
C GLY A 22 4.85 6.06 1.00
N ARG A 23 5.48 6.20 2.17
CA ARG A 23 6.88 6.63 2.31
C ARG A 23 7.86 5.67 1.64
N ARG A 24 7.71 4.36 1.82
CA ARG A 24 8.61 3.34 1.24
C ARG A 24 8.45 3.18 -0.28
N THR A 25 7.26 3.45 -0.78
CA THR A 25 6.90 3.12 -2.17
C THR A 25 6.76 4.38 -3.04
N SER A 26 6.93 5.57 -2.46
CA SER A 26 6.68 6.87 -3.08
C SER A 26 5.29 6.97 -3.72
N LEU A 27 4.30 6.36 -3.06
CA LEU A 27 2.91 6.34 -3.52
C LEU A 27 2.09 7.32 -2.69
N LEU A 28 1.19 8.03 -3.37
CA LEU A 28 0.17 8.83 -2.72
C LEU A 28 -0.74 7.95 -1.86
N HIS A 29 -1.04 8.41 -0.63
CA HIS A 29 -1.94 7.70 0.28
C HIS A 29 -3.30 7.42 -0.36
N ASN A 30 -3.77 8.32 -1.23
CA ASN A 30 -5.03 8.20 -1.95
C ASN A 30 -5.03 7.02 -2.93
N ALA A 31 -3.88 6.75 -3.58
CA ALA A 31 -3.71 5.60 -4.46
C ALA A 31 -3.72 4.29 -3.66
N ILE A 32 -3.01 4.25 -2.53
CA ILE A 32 -3.00 3.09 -1.63
C ILE A 32 -4.41 2.82 -1.09
N LYS A 33 -5.14 3.85 -0.63
CA LYS A 33 -6.53 3.72 -0.18
C LYS A 33 -7.45 3.20 -1.28
N LYS A 34 -7.29 3.70 -2.52
CA LYS A 34 -8.05 3.21 -3.68
C LYS A 34 -7.78 1.73 -3.94
N TRP A 35 -6.53 1.30 -3.82
CA TRP A 35 -6.12 -0.10 -4.00
C TRP A 35 -6.54 -1.02 -2.87
N LEU A 36 -6.65 -0.53 -1.64
CA LEU A 36 -7.12 -1.34 -0.49
C LEU A 36 -8.64 -1.45 -0.42
N ARG A 37 -9.37 -0.47 -0.97
CA ARG A 37 -10.85 -0.46 -1.00
C ARG A 37 -11.43 -1.29 -2.15
N GLN A 38 -10.61 -1.61 -3.14
CA GLN A 38 -10.98 -2.33 -4.36
C GLN A 38 -10.54 -3.78 -4.27
#